data_AF-A0A6V7VBI9-F1
#
_entry.id   AF-A0A6V7VBI9-F1
#
_cell.length_a   1.000
_cell.length_b   1.000
_cell.length_c   1.000
_cell.angle_alpha   90.00
_cell.angle_beta   90.00
_cell.angle_gamma   90.00
#
_symmetry.space_group_name_H-M   'P 1'
#
loop_
_entity.id
_entity.type
_entity.pdbx_description
1 polymer ?
#
loop_
_entity_poly.entity_id
_entity_poly.type
_entity_poly.pdbx_seq_one_letter_code
_entity_poly.pdbx_strand_id
1 'polypeptide(L)' 'MVTEGHMRLFASLLAGCSFIFIANYLIKLDNRSIEADPIPAASWKSYVEIMKKMGKEP' A
#
# COMPACT_ATOMS: atom_id res chain seq x y z
N MET A 1 3.85 30.13 -15.64
CA MET A 1 5.03 29.64 -16.38
C MET A 1 5.57 28.44 -15.61
N VAL A 2 5.55 27.24 -16.20
CA VAL A 2 6.06 26.03 -15.53
C VAL A 2 7.59 26.10 -15.56
N THR A 3 8.20 26.11 -14.39
CA THR A 3 9.67 26.14 -14.27
C THR A 3 10.23 24.72 -14.24
N GLU A 4 11.51 24.58 -14.54
CA GLU A 4 12.22 23.29 -14.50
C GLU A 4 12.11 22.61 -13.12
N GLY A 5 12.07 23.40 -12.04
CA GLY A 5 11.84 22.90 -10.67
C GLY A 5 10.48 22.21 -10.49
N HIS A 6 9.42 22.74 -11.10
CA HIS A 6 8.10 22.12 -11.07
C HIS A 6 8.08 20.76 -11.78
N MET A 7 8.79 20.65 -12.91
CA MET A 7 8.89 19.39 -13.66
C MET A 7 9.65 18.31 -12.88
N ARG A 8 10.73 18.68 -12.18
CA ARG A 8 11.50 17.76 -11.32
C ARG A 8 10.68 17.28 -10.12
N LEU A 9 9.92 18.17 -9.49
CA LEU A 9 8.98 17.83 -8.41
C LEU A 9 7.90 16.85 -8.90
N PHE A 10 7.32 17.12 -10.07
CA PHE A 10 6.30 16.27 -10.65
C PHE A 10 6.83 14.88 -11.04
N ALA A 11 8.04 14.82 -11.61
CA ALA A 11 8.71 13.56 -11.93
C ALA A 11 9.00 12.73 -10.66
N SER A 12 9.43 13.39 -9.58
CA SER A 12 9.69 12.72 -8.29
C SER A 12 8.40 12.19 -7.66
N LEU A 13 7.32 12.98 -7.71
CA LEU A 13 5.99 12.57 -7.25
C LEU A 13 5.48 11.37 -8.05
N LEU A 14 5.58 11.42 -9.37
CA LEU A 14 5.16 10.34 -10.25
C LEU A 14 5.93 9.06 -9.98
N ALA A 15 7.26 9.15 -9.83
CA ALA A 15 8.10 8.01 -9.48
C ALA A 15 7.70 7.38 -8.13
N GLY A 16 7.41 8.21 -7.12
CA GLY A 16 6.90 7.74 -5.82
C GLY A 16 5.56 7.01 -5.94
N CYS A 17 4.61 7.59 -6.68
CA CYS A 17 3.31 6.96 -6.94
C CYS A 17 3.46 5.63 -7.69
N SER A 18 4.31 5.56 -8.70
CA SER A 18 4.61 4.33 -9.45
C SER A 18 5.23 3.25 -8.56
N PHE A 19 6.17 3.64 -7.68
CA PHE A 19 6.78 2.70 -6.73
C PHE A 19 5.74 2.10 -5.77
N ILE A 20 4.88 2.95 -5.17
CA ILE A 20 3.81 2.49 -4.27
C ILE A 20 2.82 1.57 -5.00
N PHE A 21 2.47 1.89 -6.25
CA PHE A 21 1.59 1.06 -7.05
C PHE A 21 2.20 -0.32 -7.32
N ILE A 22 3.46 -0.37 -7.76
CA ILE A 22 4.18 -1.62 -8.03
C ILE A 22 4.33 -2.45 -6.75
N ALA A 23 4.70 -1.83 -5.63
CA ALA A 23 4.82 -2.52 -4.35
C ALA A 23 3.49 -3.15 -3.93
N ASN A 24 2.38 -2.42 -4.02
CA ASN A 24 1.04 -2.96 -3.73
C ASN A 24 0.63 -4.07 -4.70
N TYR A 25 1.01 -3.97 -5.98
CA TYR A 25 0.73 -5.01 -6.97
C TYR A 25 1.51 -6.30 -6.67
N LEU A 26 2.79 -6.18 -6.31
CA LEU A 26 3.63 -7.33 -5.93
C LEU A 26 3.09 -8.01 -4.66
N ILE A 27 2.69 -7.25 -3.64
CA ILE A 27 2.05 -7.79 -2.43
C ILE A 27 0.76 -8.53 -2.78
N LYS A 28 -0.07 -7.98 -3.68
CA LYS A 28 -1.30 -8.65 -4.13
C LYS A 28 -1.04 -9.93 -4.94
N LEU A 29 0.02 -9.95 -5.76
CA LEU A 29 0.44 -11.15 -6.49
C LEU A 29 0.94 -12.23 -5.54
N ASP A 30 1.77 -11.84 -4.56
CA ASP A 30 2.30 -12.75 -3.55
C ASP A 30 1.16 -13.38 -2.73
N ASN A 31 0.22 -12.54 -2.25
CA ASN A 31 -1.00 -12.96 -1.56
C ASN A 31 -2.04 -13.69 -2.44
N ARG A 32 -1.87 -13.73 -3.76
CA ARG A 32 -2.68 -14.59 -4.64
C ARG A 32 -2.01 -15.94 -4.87
N SER A 33 -0.68 -15.99 -4.81
CA SER A 33 0.10 -17.21 -5.01
C SER A 33 0.11 -18.09 -3.76
N ILE A 34 0.10 -17.44 -2.61
CA ILE A 34 -0.26 -18.00 -1.31
C ILE A 34 -1.78 -17.83 -1.26
N GLU A 35 -2.58 -18.83 -0.92
CA GLU A 35 -4.03 -18.65 -0.66
C GLU A 35 -4.28 -17.81 0.63
N ALA A 36 -3.53 -16.73 0.79
CA ALA A 36 -3.58 -15.82 1.91
C ALA A 36 -4.76 -14.88 1.67
N ASP A 37 -5.71 -14.90 2.59
CA ASP A 37 -6.79 -13.91 2.65
C ASP A 37 -6.22 -12.51 2.39
N PRO A 38 -6.84 -11.72 1.49
CA PRO A 38 -6.30 -10.43 1.10
C PRO A 38 -6.04 -9.60 2.35
N ILE A 39 -4.78 -9.20 2.57
CA ILE A 39 -4.37 -8.36 3.71
C ILE A 39 -5.36 -7.19 3.75
N PRO A 40 -6.25 -7.14 4.74
CA PRO A 40 -7.30 -6.15 4.74
C PRO A 40 -6.62 -4.79 4.80
N ALA A 41 -7.13 -3.87 3.99
CA ALA A 41 -6.48 -2.58 3.72
C ALA A 41 -5.88 -2.01 5.01
N ALA A 42 -4.56 -1.76 5.01
CA ALA A 42 -3.76 -1.30 6.14
C ALA A 42 -4.35 -0.04 6.77
N SER A 43 -5.36 -0.25 7.58
CA SER A 43 -6.21 0.74 8.22
C SER A 43 -6.35 0.30 9.65
N TRP A 44 -6.42 1.27 10.56
CA TRP A 44 -6.62 0.99 11.99
C TRP A 44 -7.80 0.04 12.23
N LYS A 45 -8.87 0.18 11.43
CA LYS A 45 -10.03 -0.71 11.44
C LYS A 45 -9.67 -2.17 11.14
N SER A 46 -8.86 -2.40 10.11
CA SER A 46 -8.39 -3.73 9.74
C SER A 46 -7.51 -4.35 10.84
N TYR A 47 -6.62 -3.57 11.46
CA TYR A 47 -5.80 -4.05 12.58
C TYR A 47 -6.67 -4.48 13.77
N VAL A 48 -7.64 -3.65 14.17
CA VAL A 48 -8.58 -3.95 15.27
C VAL A 48 -9.41 -5.21 14.97
N GLU A 49 -9.86 -5.40 13.73
CA GLU A 49 -10.59 -6.61 13.32
C GLU A 49 -9.73 -7.88 13.40
N ILE A 50 -8.45 -7.80 13.01
CA ILE A 50 -7.50 -8.92 13.11
C ILE A 50 -7.19 -9.23 14.58
N MET A 51 -6.94 -8.22 15.42
CA MET A 51 -6.67 -8.40 16.85
C MET A 51 -7.84 -9.09 17.57
N LYS A 52 -9.07 -8.67 17.27
CA LYS A 52 -10.29 -9.33 17.76
C LYS A 52 -10.40 -10.79 17.34
N LYS A 53 -10.10 -11.12 16.08
CA LYS A 53 -10.11 -12.52 15.60
C LYS A 53 -9.06 -13.39 16.30
N MET A 54 -7.92 -12.81 16.67
CA MET A 54 -6.85 -13.50 17.40
C MET A 54 -7.07 -13.57 18.92
N GLY A 55 -8.18 -13.03 19.44
CA GLY A 55 -8.45 -12.98 20.88
C GLY A 55 -7.46 -12.10 21.66
N LYS A 56 -6.81 -11.16 20.97
CA LYS A 56 -5.89 -10.19 21.58
C LYS A 56 -6.58 -8.84 21.65
N GLU A 57 -6.44 -8.15 22.77
CA GLU A 57 -6.91 -6.75 22.85
C GLU A 57 -5.99 -5.87 21.99
N PRO A 58 -6.55 -4.97 21.16
CA PRO A 58 -5.80 -4.18 20.18
C PRO A 58 -4.77 -3.24 20.79
#